data_AF-A0A935FQM3-F1
#
_entry.id   AF-A0A935FQM3-F1
#
_cell.length_a   1.000
_cell.length_b   1.000
_cell.length_c   1.000
_cell.angle_alpha   90.00
_cell.angle_beta   90.00
_cell.angle_gamma   90.00
#
_symmetry.space_group_name_H-M   'P 1'
#
loop_
_entity.id
_entity.type
_entity.pdbx_description
1 polymer ?
#
loop_
_entity_poly.entity_id
_entity_poly.type
_entity_poly.pdbx_seq_one_letter_code
_entity_poly.pdbx_strand_id
1 'polypeptide(L)'
;MEAVSEKVETTVTEIISRSLRIDVGKIVAQARLFVDLDAESLDLLDIRYEIENKFGIKISDNEITERALAGILLRKKLVNFLQSKE
;
A
#
# COMPACT_ATOMS: atom_id res chain seq x y z
N MET A 1 21.35 -2.44 -3.14
CA MET A 1 20.14 -1.58 -3.15
C MET A 1 19.05 -2.32 -2.37
N GLU A 2 18.97 -2.14 -1.06
CA GLU A 2 17.96 -2.80 -0.19
C GLU A 2 17.25 -1.80 0.74
N ALA A 3 17.90 -0.67 1.09
CA ALA A 3 17.38 0.30 2.06
C ALA A 3 16.18 1.13 1.57
N VAL A 4 15.97 1.28 0.26
CA VAL A 4 14.84 2.05 -0.28
C VAL A 4 13.54 1.26 -0.21
N SER A 5 13.60 -0.05 -0.46
CA SER A 5 12.43 -0.93 -0.47
C SER A 5 11.80 -1.07 0.92
N GLU A 6 12.63 -1.20 1.95
CA GLU A 6 12.17 -1.32 3.34
C GLU A 6 11.42 -0.06 3.81
N LYS A 7 11.92 1.12 3.46
CA LYS A 7 11.27 2.40 3.80
C LYS A 7 9.89 2.57 3.17
N VAL A 8 9.72 2.10 1.93
CA VAL A 8 8.44 2.11 1.21
C VAL A 8 7.45 1.17 1.90
N GLU A 9 7.90 -0.05 2.23
CA GLU A 9 7.06 -1.05 2.90
C GLU A 9 6.59 -0.57 4.27
N THR A 10 7.50 -0.05 5.11
CA THR A 10 7.12 0.51 6.41
C THR A 10 6.11 1.65 6.25
N THR A 11 6.34 2.56 5.30
CA THR A 11 5.43 3.68 5.06
C THR A 11 4.03 3.21 4.65
N VAL A 12 3.93 2.26 3.72
CA VAL A 12 2.64 1.74 3.24
C VAL A 12 1.92 0.99 4.37
N THR A 13 2.64 0.17 5.13
CA THR A 13 2.08 -0.54 6.29
C THR A 13 1.57 0.42 7.37
N GLU A 14 2.28 1.52 7.63
CA GLU A 14 1.81 2.54 8.57
C GLU A 14 0.54 3.25 8.09
N ILE A 15 0.46 3.59 6.80
CA ILE A 15 -0.75 4.20 6.21
C ILE A 15 -1.95 3.25 6.38
N ILE A 16 -1.78 1.98 5.98
CA ILE A 16 -2.83 0.95 6.08
C ILE A 16 -3.26 0.75 7.54
N SER A 17 -2.30 0.68 8.47
CA SER A 17 -2.56 0.58 9.90
C SER A 17 -3.37 1.76 10.43
N ARG A 18 -3.07 2.97 9.95
CA ARG A 18 -3.75 4.19 10.37
C ARG A 18 -5.18 4.28 9.83
N SER A 19 -5.37 3.98 8.55
CA SER A 19 -6.70 4.02 7.91
C SER A 19 -7.61 2.95 8.51
N LEU A 20 -7.12 1.70 8.64
CA LEU A 20 -7.91 0.57 9.15
C LEU A 20 -7.92 0.47 10.69
N ARG A 21 -7.15 1.30 11.39
CA ARG A 21 -6.98 1.27 12.86
C ARG A 21 -6.60 -0.12 13.40
N ILE A 22 -5.81 -0.85 12.64
CA ILE A 22 -5.28 -2.17 13.00
C ILE A 22 -3.79 -2.09 13.28
N ASP A 23 -3.28 -3.04 14.06
CA ASP A 23 -1.86 -3.10 14.38
C ASP A 23 -1.02 -3.44 13.13
N VAL A 24 0.13 -2.76 12.97
CA VAL A 24 1.07 -3.02 11.86
C VAL A 24 1.54 -4.48 11.81
N GLY A 25 1.59 -5.17 12.96
CA GLY A 25 1.93 -6.59 13.05
C GLY A 25 0.85 -7.53 12.49
N LYS A 26 -0.39 -7.07 12.33
CA LYS A 26 -1.47 -7.83 11.68
C LYS A 26 -1.48 -7.67 10.16
N ILE A 27 -0.82 -6.63 9.64
CA ILE A 27 -0.75 -6.34 8.22
C ILE A 27 0.32 -7.24 7.61
N VAL A 28 -0.08 -8.44 7.20
CA VAL A 28 0.80 -9.33 6.47
C VAL A 28 0.76 -9.04 4.98
N ALA A 29 1.91 -9.23 4.36
CA ALA A 29 2.16 -8.97 2.95
C ALA A 29 1.14 -9.70 2.01
N GLN A 30 0.60 -10.83 2.47
CA GLN A 30 -0.36 -11.67 1.76
C GLN A 30 -1.83 -11.46 2.21
N ALA A 31 -2.07 -10.57 3.18
CA ALA A 31 -3.40 -10.32 3.72
C ALA A 31 -4.29 -9.71 2.64
N ARG A 32 -5.54 -10.15 2.62
CA ARG A 32 -6.58 -9.50 1.79
C ARG A 32 -7.20 -8.38 2.61
N LEU A 33 -7.22 -7.17 2.08
CA LEU A 33 -7.77 -6.02 2.80
C LEU A 33 -9.22 -6.26 3.24
N PHE A 34 -10.09 -6.65 2.31
CA PHE A 34 -11.50 -6.86 2.60
C PHE A 34 -11.79 -8.11 3.46
N VAL A 35 -10.96 -9.16 3.35
CA VAL A 35 -11.27 -10.47 3.96
C VAL A 35 -10.48 -10.74 5.25
N ASP A 36 -9.23 -10.31 5.31
CA ASP A 36 -8.34 -10.50 6.47
C ASP A 36 -8.26 -9.25 7.34
N LEU A 37 -8.33 -8.06 6.74
CA LEU A 37 -8.20 -6.78 7.45
C LEU A 37 -9.55 -6.05 7.62
N ASP A 38 -10.65 -6.68 7.21
CA ASP A 38 -12.02 -6.16 7.29
C ASP A 38 -12.17 -4.73 6.71
N ALA A 39 -11.40 -4.43 5.67
CA ALA A 39 -11.41 -3.14 5.01
C ALA A 39 -12.69 -2.92 4.21
N GLU A 40 -13.25 -1.71 4.27
CA GLU A 40 -14.34 -1.29 3.41
C GLU A 40 -13.82 -0.53 2.18
N SER A 41 -14.68 -0.38 1.16
CA SER A 41 -14.35 0.38 -0.06
C SER A 41 -13.90 1.82 0.23
N LEU A 42 -14.38 2.41 1.32
CA LEU A 42 -13.97 3.74 1.78
C LEU A 42 -12.54 3.75 2.32
N ASP A 43 -12.13 2.71 3.06
CA ASP A 43 -10.76 2.59 3.56
C ASP A 43 -9.76 2.49 2.40
N LEU A 44 -10.12 1.79 1.32
CA LEU A 44 -9.26 1.74 0.12
C LEU A 44 -9.07 3.11 -0.52
N LEU A 45 -10.11 3.94 -0.58
CA LEU A 45 -10.01 5.30 -1.12
C LEU A 45 -9.07 6.16 -0.27
N ASP A 46 -9.16 6.03 1.05
CA ASP A 46 -8.34 6.77 2.01
C ASP A 46 -6.87 6.33 1.96
N ILE A 47 -6.61 5.02 2.01
CA ILE A 47 -5.27 4.43 1.86
C ILE A 47 -4.65 4.85 0.53
N ARG A 48 -5.42 4.78 -0.56
CA ARG A 48 -4.94 5.20 -1.88
C ARG A 48 -4.54 6.67 -1.85
N TYR A 49 -5.41 7.53 -1.35
CA TYR A 49 -5.16 8.97 -1.31
C TYR A 49 -3.91 9.31 -0.50
N GLU A 50 -3.74 8.70 0.68
CA GLU A 50 -2.53 8.84 1.50
C GLU A 50 -1.28 8.38 0.76
N ILE A 51 -1.30 7.24 0.08
CA ILE A 51 -0.17 6.71 -0.69
C ILE A 51 0.17 7.63 -1.88
N GLU A 52 -0.84 8.06 -2.65
CA GLU A 52 -0.68 9.00 -3.75
C GLU A 52 -0.02 10.30 -3.28
N ASN A 53 -0.47 10.82 -2.13
CA ASN A 53 0.09 12.03 -1.52
C ASN A 53 1.50 11.83 -0.96
N LYS A 54 1.78 10.71 -0.28
CA LYS A 54 3.09 10.38 0.32
C LYS A 54 4.18 10.15 -0.71
N PHE A 55 3.86 9.44 -1.79
CA PHE A 55 4.81 9.05 -2.83
C PHE A 55 4.76 9.96 -4.06
N GLY A 56 3.77 10.86 -4.14
CA GLY A 56 3.58 11.74 -5.29
C GLY A 56 3.22 10.98 -6.57
N ILE A 57 2.61 9.80 -6.43
CA ILE A 57 2.18 8.97 -7.57
C ILE A 57 0.67 9.09 -7.77
N LYS A 58 0.18 8.83 -8.98
CA LYS A 58 -1.24 8.65 -9.25
C LYS A 58 -1.55 7.19 -9.51
N ILE A 59 -2.46 6.62 -8.74
CA ILE A 59 -2.91 5.23 -8.88
C ILE A 59 -4.31 5.27 -9.50
N SER A 60 -4.43 4.84 -10.75
CA SER A 60 -5.73 4.76 -11.42
C SER A 60 -6.60 3.66 -10.81
N ASP A 61 -7.92 3.79 -10.88
CA ASP A 61 -8.88 2.84 -10.29
C ASP A 61 -8.69 1.41 -10.81
N ASN A 62 -8.30 1.27 -12.08
CA ASN A 62 -7.98 -0.01 -12.73
C ASN A 62 -6.75 -0.70 -12.11
N GLU A 63 -5.89 0.06 -11.43
CA GLU A 63 -4.68 -0.41 -10.78
C GLU A 63 -4.91 -0.75 -9.30
N ILE A 64 -6.05 -0.32 -8.74
CA ILE A 64 -6.51 -0.64 -7.39
C ILE A 64 -7.33 -1.92 -7.46
N THR A 65 -6.65 -3.06 -7.49
CA THR A 65 -7.32 -4.34 -7.25
C THR A 65 -7.35 -4.63 -5.75
N GLU A 66 -8.28 -5.46 -5.26
CA GLU A 66 -8.34 -5.86 -3.83
C GLU A 66 -7.01 -6.41 -3.27
N ARG A 67 -6.15 -6.92 -4.15
CA ARG A 67 -4.79 -7.39 -3.82
C ARG A 67 -3.73 -6.28 -3.90
N ALA A 68 -3.95 -5.23 -4.69
CA ALA A 68 -2.96 -4.22 -5.05
C ALA A 68 -2.53 -3.36 -3.85
N LEU A 69 -3.45 -3.06 -2.95
CA LEU A 69 -3.17 -2.31 -1.75
C LEU A 69 -2.53 -3.16 -0.63
N ALA A 70 -2.60 -4.50 -0.70
CA ALA A 70 -1.80 -5.35 0.17
C ALA A 70 -0.32 -5.13 -0.17
N GLY A 71 0.47 -4.72 0.82
CA GLY A 71 1.77 -4.06 0.65
C GLY A 71 2.77 -4.68 -0.35
N ILE A 72 2.65 -5.96 -0.74
CA ILE A 72 3.51 -6.60 -1.76
C ILE A 72 3.29 -6.05 -3.17
N LEU A 73 2.06 -5.82 -3.59
CA LEU A 73 1.78 -5.41 -4.98
C LEU A 73 2.18 -3.95 -5.18
N LEU A 74 1.84 -3.09 -4.23
CA LEU A 74 2.40 -1.74 -4.13
C LEU A 74 3.92 -1.76 -4.04
N ARG A 75 4.55 -2.60 -3.21
CA ARG A 75 6.02 -2.75 -3.16
C ARG A 75 6.59 -3.02 -4.55
N LYS A 76 6.13 -4.06 -5.25
CA LYS A 76 6.65 -4.40 -6.58
C LYS A 76 6.44 -3.25 -7.57
N LYS A 77 5.30 -2.58 -7.50
CA LYS A 77 4.95 -1.54 -8.46
C LYS A 77 5.62 -0.21 -8.18
N LEU A 78 5.67 0.23 -6.93
CA LEU A 78 6.38 1.42 -6.47
C LEU A 78 7.88 1.25 -6.65
N VAL A 79 8.46 0.11 -6.28
CA VAL A 79 9.89 -0.14 -6.52
C VAL A 79 10.17 -0.11 -8.02
N ASN A 80 9.36 -0.75 -8.86
CA ASN A 80 9.52 -0.69 -10.31
C ASN A 80 9.33 0.75 -10.85
N PHE A 81 8.35 1.51 -10.34
CA PHE A 81 8.10 2.88 -10.75
C PHE A 81 9.22 3.84 -10.34
N LEU A 82 9.77 3.69 -9.13
CA LEU A 82 10.89 4.47 -8.62
C LEU A 82 12.19 4.10 -9.35
N GLN A 83 12.42 2.82 -9.65
CA GLN A 83 13.62 2.36 -10.38
C GLN A 83 13.57 2.63 -11.88
N SER A 84 12.39 2.86 -12.46
CA SER A 84 12.22 3.17 -13.90
C SER A 84 12.40 4.66 -14.22
N LYS A 85 12.63 5.50 -13.19
CA LYS A 85 12.89 6.94 -13.32
C LYS A 85 14.37 7.31 -13.31
N GLU A 86 15.28 6.32 -13.25
CA GLU A 86 16.75 6.48 -13.36
C GLU A 86 17.29 5.87 -14.66
#